data_AF-A0A173L4W3-F1
#
_entry.id   AF-A0A173L4W3-F1
#
_cell.length_a   1.000
_cell.length_b   1.000
_cell.length_c   1.000
_cell.angle_alpha   90.00
_cell.angle_beta   90.00
_cell.angle_gamma   90.00
#
_symmetry.space_group_name_H-M   'P 1'
#
loop_
_entity.id
_entity.type
_entity.pdbx_description
1 polymer ?
#
loop_
_entity_poly.entity_id
_entity_poly.type
_entity_poly.pdbx_seq_one_letter_code
_entity_poly.pdbx_strand_id
1 'polypeptide(L)' 'MIAEFTLADGNPVTINMDQIDYFQPCDDGTLVVFADGRKLELQESYDTVAEVLNPERQAGC' A
#
# COMPACT_ATOMS: atom_id res chain seq x y z
N MET A 1 2.47 12.23 -1.25
CA MET A 1 1.63 11.80 -2.40
C MET A 1 0.45 11.02 -1.83
N ILE A 2 -0.76 11.17 -2.36
CA ILE A 2 -1.92 10.37 -1.90
C ILE A 2 -2.27 9.33 -2.96
N ALA A 3 -2.60 8.11 -2.53
CA ALA A 3 -3.04 7.01 -3.37
C ALA A 3 -4.36 6.45 -2.83
N GLU A 4 -5.21 5.98 -3.73
CA GLU A 4 -6.49 5.34 -3.39
C GLU A 4 -6.33 3.83 -3.57
N PHE A 5 -6.75 3.08 -2.56
CA PHE A 5 -6.69 1.62 -2.51
C PHE A 5 -8.02 1.06 -1.99
N THR A 6 -8.20 -0.25 -2.09
CA THR A 6 -9.37 -0.94 -1.54
C THR A 6 -8.96 -1.73 -0.30
N LEU A 7 -9.70 -1.58 0.79
CA LEU A 7 -9.52 -2.39 2.00
C LEU A 7 -10.04 -3.81 1.78
N ALA A 8 -9.61 -4.75 2.62
CA ALA A 8 -10.16 -6.11 2.64
C ALA A 8 -11.71 -6.14 2.78
N ASP A 9 -12.31 -5.14 3.44
CA ASP A 9 -13.76 -4.98 3.57
C ASP A 9 -14.46 -4.44 2.29
N GLY A 10 -13.73 -4.21 1.20
CA GLY A 10 -14.25 -3.67 -0.06
C GLY A 10 -14.50 -2.15 -0.05
N ASN A 11 -14.17 -1.47 1.04
CA ASN A 11 -14.30 -0.02 1.14
C ASN A 11 -13.06 0.68 0.56
N PRO A 12 -13.24 1.74 -0.25
CA PRO A 12 -12.11 2.53 -0.72
C PRO A 12 -11.47 3.28 0.44
N VAL A 13 -10.14 3.35 0.45
CA VAL A 13 -9.34 4.08 1.43
C VAL A 13 -8.32 4.96 0.70
N THR A 14 -8.19 6.19 1.15
CA THR A 14 -7.13 7.09 0.68
C THR A 14 -5.96 7.05 1.66
N ILE A 15 -4.79 6.67 1.16
CA ILE A 15 -3.57 6.54 1.95
C ILE A 15 -2.60 7.65 1.54
N ASN A 16 -2.09 8.39 2.53
CA ASN A 16 -0.96 9.27 2.31
C ASN A 16 0.33 8.45 2.34
N MET A 17 0.99 8.35 1.18
CA MET A 17 2.20 7.57 0.98
C MET A 17 3.36 8.06 1.86
N ASP A 18 3.35 9.34 2.22
CA ASP A 18 4.35 9.95 3.11
C ASP A 18 4.28 9.41 4.56
N GLN A 19 3.14 8.80 4.92
CA GLN A 19 2.92 8.24 6.26
C GLN A 19 3.22 6.75 6.34
N ILE A 20 3.57 6.11 5.22
CA ILE A 20 3.87 4.67 5.16
C ILE A 20 5.30 4.45 5.63
N ASP A 21 5.48 3.54 6.58
CA ASP A 21 6.80 3.09 7.04
C ASP A 21 7.31 1.97 6.14
N TYR A 22 6.49 0.93 5.96
CA TYR A 22 6.75 -0.18 5.04
C TYR A 22 5.45 -0.92 4.70
N PHE A 23 5.51 -1.78 3.68
CA PHE A 23 4.42 -2.65 3.29
C PHE A 23 4.95 -4.05 2.99
N GLN A 24 4.12 -5.07 3.18
CA GLN A 24 4.50 -6.48 3.00
C GLN A 24 3.34 -7.30 2.42
N PRO A 25 3.61 -8.38 1.69
CA PRO A 25 2.58 -9.29 1.24
C PRO A 25 1.86 -9.95 2.43
N CYS A 26 0.54 -10.11 2.32
CA CYS A 26 -0.34 -10.82 3.27
C CYS A 26 -1.10 -11.94 2.53
N ASP A 27 -1.74 -12.87 3.23
CA ASP A 27 -2.43 -14.03 2.63
C ASP A 27 -3.46 -13.64 1.55
N ASP A 28 -4.20 -12.54 1.75
CA ASP A 28 -5.29 -12.09 0.85
C ASP A 28 -4.97 -10.78 0.09
N GLY A 29 -3.76 -10.24 0.24
CA GLY A 29 -3.40 -8.93 -0.36
C GLY A 29 -2.11 -8.33 0.19
N THR A 30 -2.18 -7.08 0.67
CA THR A 30 -0.99 -6.35 1.16
C THR A 30 -1.25 -5.68 2.50
N LEU A 31 -0.36 -5.90 3.45
CA LEU A 31 -0.37 -5.20 4.74
C LEU A 31 0.52 -3.95 4.65
N VAL A 32 -0.10 -2.79 4.78
CA VAL A 32 0.57 -1.49 4.86
C VAL A 32 0.73 -1.09 6.32
N VAL A 33 1.97 -0.77 6.72
CA VAL A 33 2.30 -0.30 8.08
C VAL A 33 2.69 1.17 8.00
N PHE A 34 2.04 1.98 8.83
CA PHE A 34 2.26 3.42 8.92
C PHE A 34 3.32 3.75 9.97
N ALA A 35 4.01 4.88 9.81
CA ALA A 35 5.00 5.38 10.76
C ALA A 35 4.43 5.63 12.17
N ASP A 36 3.11 5.84 12.25
CA ASP A 36 2.35 6.00 13.50
C ASP A 36 2.04 4.65 14.19
N GLY A 37 2.46 3.52 13.62
CA GLY A 37 2.21 2.17 14.13
C GLY A 37 0.86 1.58 13.73
N ARG A 38 0.01 2.36 13.04
CA ARG A 38 -1.23 1.87 12.43
C ARG A 38 -0.93 0.88 11.31
N LYS A 39 -1.86 -0.06 11.07
CA LYS A 39 -1.75 -1.07 10.02
C LYS A 39 -3.06 -1.13 9.24
N LEU A 40 -2.97 -1.30 7.92
CA LEU A 40 -4.11 -1.49 7.04
C LEU A 40 -3.86 -2.66 6.10
N GLU A 41 -4.88 -3.50 5.94
CA GLU A 41 -4.87 -4.59 4.98
C GLU A 41 -5.61 -4.15 3.73
N LEU A 42 -4.86 -4.08 2.63
CA LEU A 42 -5.36 -3.80 1.30
C LEU A 42 -5.71 -5.10 0.60
N GLN A 43 -6.75 -5.05 -0.21
CA GLN A 43 -7.14 -6.14 -1.10
C GLN A 43 -6.15 -6.28 -2.26
N GLU A 44 -5.51 -5.19 -2.68
CA GLU A 44 -4.53 -5.20 -3.75
C GLU A 44 -3.29 -6.04 -3.40
N SER A 45 -2.81 -6.78 -4.40
CA SER A 45 -1.55 -7.52 -4.33
C SER A 45 -0.35 -6.59 -4.12
N TYR A 46 0.70 -7.15 -3.52
CA TYR A 46 1.92 -6.40 -3.21
C TYR A 46 2.53 -5.73 -4.45
N ASP A 47 2.44 -6.38 -5.62
CA ASP A 47 2.98 -5.85 -6.88
C ASP A 47 2.26 -4.55 -7.29
N THR A 48 0.92 -4.55 -7.29
CA THR A 48 0.09 -3.37 -7.56
C THR A 48 0.36 -2.25 -6.55
N VAL A 49 0.46 -2.58 -5.27
CA VAL A 49 0.79 -1.61 -4.23
C VAL A 49 2.21 -1.05 -4.44
N ALA A 50 3.18 -1.89 -4.79
CA ALA A 50 4.55 -1.47 -5.07
C ALA A 50 4.66 -0.58 -6.31
N GLU A 51 3.88 -0.83 -7.36
CA GLU A 51 3.83 0.04 -8.55
C GLU A 51 3.35 1.45 -8.22
N VAL A 52 2.33 1.55 -7.36
CA VAL A 52 1.78 2.85 -6.93
C VAL A 52 2.69 3.53 -5.91
N LEU A 53 3.18 2.77 -4.92
CA LEU A 53 3.95 3.33 -3.80
C LEU A 53 5.40 3.61 -4.14
N ASN A 54 5.95 2.92 -5.13
CA ASN A 54 7.37 2.94 -5.45
C ASN A 54 7.60 3.21 -6.95
N PRO A 55 7.24 4.40 -7.45
CA PRO A 55 7.41 4.74 -8.87
C PRO A 55 8.88 4.69 -9.32
N GLU A 56 9.84 4.80 -8.39
CA GLU A 56 11.27 4.67 -8.68
C GLU A 56 11.68 3.24 -9.09
N ARG A 57 10.93 2.19 -8.73
CA ARG A 57 11.18 0.84 -9.27
C ARG A 57 10.86 0.72 -10.75
N GLN A 58 9.98 1.57 -11.30
CA GLN A 58 9.76 1.67 -12.75
C GLN A 58 10.88 2.45 -13.46
N ALA A 59 11.72 3.20 -12.73
CA ALA A 59 12.84 3.96 -13.29
C ALA A 59 14.17 3.18 -13.34
N GLY A 60 14.20 1.94 -12.84
CA GLY A 60 15.36 1.05 -12.92
C GLY A 60 15.40 0.24 -14.21
N CYS A 61 15.69 0.93 -15.33
CA CYS A 61 16.17 0.30 -16.58
C CYS A 61 17.57 -0.31 -16.40
#